data_AF-G3SLD0-F1
#
_entry.id   AF-G3SLD0-F1
#
_cell.length_a   1.000
_cell.length_b   1.000
_cell.length_c   1.000
_cell.angle_alpha   90.00
_cell.angle_beta   90.00
_cell.angle_gamma   90.00
#
_symmetry.space_group_name_H-M   'P 1'
#
loop_
_entity.id
_entity.type
_entity.pdbx_description
1 polymer ?
#
loop_
_entity_poly.entity_id
_entity_poly.type
_entity_poly.pdbx_seq_one_letter_code
_entity_poly.pdbx_strand_id
1 'polypeptide(L)'
;SAWNLGVQSDKNPVTMREFFILSYKLSQFCPSDQVILIAQKTCLLMAAAVDLEQERKASTTFEQIQLLNHALEQIHKCKDIWNLLKETGYFSDDPCETLLLLYEFEIKAKMNDPSLDSFLESVWELPHLESKTFETIASLAMEMPVHYPSIALKALKSGLLLHKKKDSIDVLKYSKCMHSLINLSVPDRVSGTELCPLEEAWGYFEDAVSIISHTASYPELEILWLMIKCWNTGIFLYDKGTCVAAKKWCGLALHFLDHLGSLKRSYETQV
;
A
#
# COMPACT_ATOMS: atom_id res chain seq x y z
N SER A 1 20.12 2.89 29.49
CA SER A 1 19.94 1.57 28.84
C SER A 1 20.37 1.69 27.38
N ALA A 2 20.81 0.58 26.75
CA ALA A 2 21.17 0.60 25.32
C ALA A 2 19.99 1.07 24.44
N TRP A 3 18.75 0.73 24.80
CA TRP A 3 17.53 1.22 24.15
C TRP A 3 17.47 2.75 24.06
N ASN A 4 17.68 3.45 25.19
CA ASN A 4 17.66 4.91 25.22
C ASN A 4 18.75 5.53 24.35
N LEU A 5 19.93 4.89 24.29
CA LEU A 5 21.02 5.34 23.42
C LEU A 5 20.66 5.15 21.94
N GLY A 6 19.96 4.05 21.60
CA GLY A 6 19.41 3.83 20.26
C GLY A 6 18.47 4.97 19.85
N VAL A 7 17.47 5.27 20.69
CA VAL A 7 16.50 6.35 20.44
C VAL A 7 17.19 7.73 20.30
N GLN A 8 18.26 7.98 21.04
CA GLN A 8 19.02 9.24 20.99
C GLN A 8 20.02 9.31 19.81
N SER A 9 20.22 8.24 19.06
CA SER A 9 21.19 8.16 17.95
C SER A 9 20.56 8.44 16.58
N ASP A 10 19.52 9.28 16.52
CA ASP A 10 18.78 9.64 15.29
C ASP A 10 19.68 10.12 14.14
N LYS A 11 20.79 10.78 14.48
CA LYS A 11 21.80 11.26 13.51
C LYS A 11 22.75 10.18 12.99
N ASN A 12 22.76 8.98 13.58
CA ASN A 12 23.62 7.86 13.16
C ASN A 12 22.81 6.54 13.13
N PRO A 13 22.16 6.23 11.99
CA PRO A 13 21.33 5.03 11.84
C PRO A 13 22.08 3.72 12.14
N VAL A 14 23.35 3.59 11.74
CA VAL A 14 24.17 2.41 12.04
C VAL A 14 24.29 2.21 13.54
N THR A 15 24.62 3.26 14.28
CA THR A 15 24.77 3.21 15.74
C THR A 15 23.43 2.96 16.44
N MET A 16 22.36 3.59 15.95
CA MET A 16 21.00 3.33 16.42
C MET A 16 20.64 1.85 16.32
N ARG A 17 20.88 1.23 15.15
CA ARG A 17 20.65 -0.20 14.94
C ARG A 17 21.44 -1.06 15.93
N GLU A 18 22.74 -0.82 16.06
CA GLU A 18 23.60 -1.60 16.96
C GLU A 18 23.13 -1.54 18.41
N PHE A 19 22.64 -0.38 18.87
CA PHE A 19 22.06 -0.26 20.20
C PHE A 19 20.76 -1.04 20.38
N PHE A 20 19.88 -1.10 19.37
CA PHE A 20 18.68 -1.94 19.42
C PHE A 20 19.05 -3.43 19.44
N ILE A 21 19.99 -3.86 18.60
CA ILE A 21 20.49 -5.23 18.60
C ILE A 21 21.19 -5.59 19.92
N LEU A 22 21.97 -4.68 20.50
CA LEU A 22 22.60 -4.89 21.80
C LEU A 22 21.55 -5.00 22.91
N SER A 23 20.52 -4.16 22.89
CA SER A 23 19.41 -4.22 23.85
C SER A 23 18.67 -5.55 23.77
N TYR A 24 18.38 -6.01 22.55
CA TYR A 24 17.83 -7.33 22.30
C TYR A 24 18.71 -8.43 22.90
N LYS A 25 20.00 -8.48 22.53
CA LYS A 25 20.94 -9.50 23.04
C LYS A 25 21.05 -9.49 24.56
N LEU A 26 21.12 -8.32 25.19
CA LEU A 26 21.19 -8.20 26.65
C LEU A 26 19.92 -8.70 27.33
N SER A 27 18.75 -8.43 26.73
CA SER A 27 17.47 -8.90 27.28
C SER A 27 17.29 -10.42 27.20
N GLN A 28 18.07 -11.14 26.36
CA GLN A 28 18.04 -12.61 26.32
C GLN A 28 18.62 -13.25 27.58
N PHE A 29 19.36 -12.50 28.40
CA PHE A 29 19.86 -12.97 29.71
C PHE A 29 18.86 -12.77 30.84
N CYS A 30 17.73 -12.08 30.58
CA CYS A 30 16.65 -11.90 31.54
C CYS A 30 15.69 -13.10 31.51
N PRO A 31 14.99 -13.40 32.62
CA PRO A 31 13.88 -14.36 32.59
C PRO A 31 12.86 -13.97 31.51
N SER A 32 12.34 -14.99 30.81
CA SER A 32 11.30 -14.77 29.80
C SER A 32 9.98 -14.41 30.50
N ASP A 33 9.70 -13.12 30.56
CA ASP A 33 8.41 -12.57 30.94
C ASP A 33 7.83 -11.72 29.80
N GLN A 34 6.54 -11.39 29.89
CA GLN A 34 5.84 -10.64 28.85
C GLN A 34 6.49 -9.27 28.56
N VAL A 35 7.03 -8.59 29.58
CA VAL A 35 7.67 -7.27 29.43
C VAL A 35 8.97 -7.39 28.65
N ILE A 36 9.77 -8.41 28.97
CA ILE A 36 11.02 -8.71 28.26
C ILE A 36 10.74 -9.11 26.81
N LEU A 37 9.72 -9.94 26.55
CA LEU A 37 9.35 -10.32 25.19
C LEU A 37 8.85 -9.12 24.37
N ILE A 38 8.06 -8.22 24.95
CA ILE A 38 7.65 -6.96 24.30
C ILE A 38 8.89 -6.10 23.99
N ALA A 39 9.84 -5.99 24.91
CA ALA A 39 11.08 -5.25 24.69
C ALA A 39 11.93 -5.85 23.57
N GLN A 40 12.06 -7.19 23.54
CA GLN A 40 12.78 -7.93 22.49
C GLN A 40 12.15 -7.71 21.12
N LYS A 41 10.83 -7.93 21.01
CA LYS A 41 10.03 -7.66 19.80
C LYS A 41 10.28 -6.25 19.28
N THR A 42 10.18 -5.27 20.17
CA THR A 42 10.33 -3.85 19.80
C THR A 42 11.75 -3.54 19.33
N CYS A 43 12.78 -4.07 20.00
CA CYS A 43 14.17 -3.90 19.56
C CYS A 43 14.41 -4.47 18.16
N LEU A 44 13.88 -5.67 17.87
CA LEU A 44 14.04 -6.30 16.57
C LEU A 44 13.27 -5.56 15.47
N LEU A 45 12.03 -5.13 15.73
CA LEU A 45 11.27 -4.30 14.80
C LEU A 45 11.99 -3.00 14.44
N MET A 46 12.53 -2.31 15.45
CA MET A 46 13.24 -1.05 15.24
C MET A 46 14.55 -1.27 14.48
N ALA A 47 15.29 -2.33 14.79
CA ALA A 47 16.50 -2.65 14.04
C ALA A 47 16.17 -2.94 12.56
N ALA A 48 15.08 -3.68 12.29
CA ALA A 48 14.70 -4.04 10.92
C ALA A 48 14.25 -2.80 10.13
N ALA A 49 13.49 -1.91 10.78
CA ALA A 49 13.09 -0.63 10.21
C ALA A 49 14.31 0.24 9.83
N VAL A 50 15.32 0.29 10.70
CA VAL A 50 16.56 1.04 10.45
C VAL A 50 17.37 0.44 9.30
N ASP A 51 17.46 -0.89 9.20
CA ASP A 51 18.12 -1.56 8.07
C ASP A 51 17.40 -1.26 6.74
N LEU A 52 16.06 -1.34 6.71
CA LEU A 52 15.26 -0.99 5.53
C LEU A 52 15.40 0.49 5.14
N GLU A 53 15.47 1.40 6.12
CA GLU A 53 15.68 2.82 5.83
C GLU A 53 17.08 3.09 5.26
N GLN A 54 18.09 2.42 5.80
CA GLN A 54 19.46 2.54 5.30
C GLN A 54 19.62 1.91 3.91
N GLU A 55 18.92 0.81 3.63
CA GLU A 55 18.94 0.16 2.32
C GLU A 55 18.52 1.13 1.21
N ARG A 56 17.46 1.93 1.45
CA ARG A 56 17.01 2.95 0.49
C ARG A 56 18.05 4.05 0.23
N LYS A 57 19.01 4.24 1.14
CA LYS A 57 20.09 5.24 1.07
C LYS A 57 21.43 4.64 0.66
N ALA A 58 21.53 3.31 0.57
CA ALA A 58 22.77 2.61 0.28
C ALA A 58 23.26 2.94 -1.13
N SER A 59 24.58 3.06 -1.27
CA SER A 59 25.19 3.49 -2.54
C SER A 59 25.53 2.31 -3.45
N THR A 60 25.53 1.09 -2.93
CA THR A 60 25.93 -0.11 -3.66
C THR A 60 24.93 -1.24 -3.46
N THR A 61 24.75 -2.05 -4.51
CA THR A 61 23.90 -3.24 -4.45
C THR A 61 24.37 -4.24 -3.38
N PHE A 62 25.68 -4.34 -3.14
CA PHE A 62 26.21 -5.21 -2.08
C PHE A 62 25.72 -4.78 -0.69
N GLU A 63 25.82 -3.48 -0.39
CA GLU A 63 25.34 -2.90 0.86
C GLU A 63 23.82 -3.07 1.01
N GLN A 64 23.05 -2.85 -0.06
CA GLN A 64 21.61 -3.10 -0.09
C GLN A 64 21.28 -4.55 0.29
N ILE A 65 21.91 -5.52 -0.39
CA ILE A 65 21.70 -6.95 -0.12
C ILE A 65 22.08 -7.31 1.33
N GLN A 66 23.16 -6.75 1.87
CA GLN A 66 23.57 -7.01 3.24
C GLN A 66 22.53 -6.50 4.24
N LEU A 67 22.03 -5.27 4.05
CA LEU A 67 21.00 -4.67 4.90
C LEU A 67 19.67 -5.44 4.83
N LEU A 68 19.25 -5.86 3.63
CA LEU A 68 18.05 -6.68 3.44
C LEU A 68 18.15 -8.03 4.15
N ASN A 69 19.31 -8.70 4.08
CA ASN A 69 19.54 -9.96 4.78
C ASN A 69 19.52 -9.77 6.31
N HIS A 70 20.12 -8.70 6.83
CA HIS A 70 20.07 -8.39 8.25
C HIS A 70 18.64 -8.12 8.73
N ALA A 71 17.88 -7.31 7.99
CA ALA A 71 16.48 -7.03 8.30
C ALA A 71 15.65 -8.32 8.30
N LEU A 72 15.86 -9.21 7.33
CA LEU A 72 15.16 -10.48 7.24
C LEU A 72 15.45 -11.39 8.45
N GLU A 73 16.71 -11.47 8.89
CA GLU A 73 17.09 -12.22 10.09
C GLU A 73 16.39 -11.68 11.35
N GLN A 74 16.30 -10.35 11.46
CA GLN A 74 15.64 -9.69 12.58
C GLN A 74 14.12 -9.91 12.57
N ILE A 75 13.50 -9.87 11.38
CA ILE A 75 12.07 -10.17 11.20
C ILE A 75 11.76 -11.61 11.61
N HIS A 76 12.57 -12.58 11.20
CA HIS A 76 12.37 -13.98 11.60
C HIS A 76 12.43 -14.14 13.13
N LYS A 77 13.46 -13.60 13.78
CA LYS A 77 13.55 -13.60 15.25
C LYS A 77 12.37 -12.88 15.91
N CYS A 78 11.90 -11.79 15.31
CA CYS A 78 10.78 -11.03 15.83
C CYS A 78 9.46 -11.81 15.71
N LYS A 79 9.27 -12.56 14.62
CA LYS A 79 8.13 -13.47 14.43
C LYS A 79 8.10 -14.56 15.50
N ASP A 80 9.25 -15.16 15.82
CA ASP A 80 9.33 -16.18 16.86
C ASP A 80 8.88 -15.64 18.23
N ILE A 81 9.36 -14.44 18.58
CA ILE A 81 8.99 -13.74 19.82
C ILE A 81 7.52 -13.33 19.80
N TRP A 82 7.03 -12.87 18.66
CA TRP A 82 5.63 -12.48 18.49
C TRP A 82 4.68 -13.66 18.64
N ASN A 83 5.05 -14.83 18.10
CA ASN A 83 4.28 -16.07 18.27
C ASN A 83 4.24 -16.49 19.75
N LEU A 84 5.38 -16.41 20.46
CA LEU A 84 5.41 -16.67 21.90
C LEU A 84 4.56 -15.67 22.68
N LEU A 85 4.61 -14.38 22.32
CA LEU A 85 3.77 -13.35 22.95
C LEU A 85 2.29 -13.65 22.77
N LYS A 86 1.85 -14.05 21.57
CA LYS A 86 0.45 -14.42 21.32
C LYS A 86 -0.06 -15.54 22.22
N GLU A 87 0.80 -16.45 22.68
CA GLU A 87 0.43 -17.49 23.65
C GLU A 87 0.18 -16.94 25.06
N THR A 88 0.80 -15.80 25.40
CA THR A 88 0.74 -15.20 26.75
C THR A 88 -0.44 -14.28 26.98
N GLY A 89 -1.16 -13.85 25.95
CA GLY A 89 -2.27 -12.91 26.10
C GLY A 89 -2.87 -12.40 24.79
N TYR A 90 -3.81 -11.47 24.91
CA TYR A 90 -4.51 -10.87 23.77
C TYR A 90 -3.82 -9.57 23.32
N PHE A 91 -3.41 -9.50 22.06
CA PHE A 91 -2.68 -8.36 21.48
C PHE A 91 -3.33 -7.88 20.16
N SER A 92 -4.67 -7.83 20.07
CA SER A 92 -5.38 -7.52 18.82
C SER A 92 -5.00 -6.19 18.18
N ASP A 93 -4.59 -5.21 18.98
CA ASP A 93 -4.36 -3.84 18.54
C ASP A 93 -2.87 -3.56 18.28
N ASP A 94 -1.99 -4.54 18.51
CA ASP A 94 -0.55 -4.37 18.29
C ASP A 94 -0.24 -4.46 16.78
N PRO A 95 0.37 -3.41 16.18
CA PRO A 95 0.64 -3.39 14.74
C PRO A 95 1.76 -4.33 14.31
N CYS A 96 2.43 -5.04 15.24
CA CYS A 96 3.58 -5.90 14.97
C CYS A 96 3.35 -6.87 13.81
N GLU A 97 2.22 -7.58 13.79
CA GLU A 97 1.93 -8.56 12.74
C GLU A 97 1.86 -7.90 11.36
N THR A 98 1.17 -6.76 11.27
CA THR A 98 1.06 -5.99 10.04
C THR A 98 2.41 -5.42 9.61
N LEU A 99 3.21 -4.90 10.55
CA LEU A 99 4.55 -4.38 10.26
C LEU A 99 5.52 -5.46 9.77
N LEU A 100 5.53 -6.63 10.42
CA LEU A 100 6.37 -7.76 10.00
C LEU A 100 6.00 -8.24 8.59
N LEU A 101 4.71 -8.29 8.28
CA LEU A 101 4.20 -8.63 6.94
C LEU A 101 4.67 -7.60 5.90
N LEU A 102 4.53 -6.31 6.18
CA LEU A 102 4.94 -5.24 5.27
C LEU A 102 6.46 -5.24 5.03
N TYR A 103 7.25 -5.43 6.09
CA TYR A 103 8.70 -5.50 5.98
C TYR A 103 9.17 -6.74 5.21
N GLU A 104 8.56 -7.90 5.46
CA GLU A 104 8.87 -9.12 4.71
C GLU A 104 8.47 -9.00 3.24
N PHE A 105 7.31 -8.41 2.95
CA PHE A 105 6.89 -8.10 1.58
C PHE A 105 7.95 -7.23 0.88
N GLU A 106 8.35 -6.12 1.51
CA GLU A 106 9.34 -5.18 0.95
C GLU A 106 10.66 -5.89 0.65
N ILE A 107 11.17 -6.71 1.59
CA ILE A 107 12.42 -7.45 1.41
C ILE A 107 12.29 -8.46 0.27
N LYS A 108 11.23 -9.28 0.27
CA LYS A 108 11.02 -10.30 -0.76
C LYS A 108 10.90 -9.67 -2.14
N ALA A 109 10.18 -8.56 -2.25
CA ALA A 109 10.04 -7.81 -3.50
C ALA A 109 11.40 -7.25 -3.96
N LYS A 110 12.18 -6.62 -3.07
CA LYS A 110 13.51 -6.06 -3.39
C LYS A 110 14.55 -7.12 -3.74
N MET A 111 14.47 -8.30 -3.14
CA MET A 111 15.37 -9.41 -3.42
C MET A 111 14.93 -10.27 -4.62
N ASN A 112 13.77 -9.97 -5.24
CA ASN A 112 13.15 -10.83 -6.25
C ASN A 112 13.05 -12.30 -5.77
N ASP A 113 12.60 -12.46 -4.52
CA ASP A 113 12.50 -13.75 -3.84
C ASP A 113 11.47 -14.65 -4.54
N PRO A 114 11.82 -15.90 -4.91
CA PRO A 114 10.91 -16.80 -5.62
C PRO A 114 9.66 -17.21 -4.81
N SER A 115 9.65 -16.97 -3.50
CA SER A 115 8.50 -17.21 -2.62
C SER A 115 7.57 -16.01 -2.46
N LEU A 116 7.81 -14.90 -3.15
CA LEU A 116 6.98 -13.69 -3.06
C LEU A 116 5.50 -13.98 -3.35
N ASP A 117 5.22 -14.70 -4.43
CA ASP A 117 3.85 -15.00 -4.84
C ASP A 117 3.14 -15.89 -3.81
N SER A 118 3.78 -16.97 -3.33
CA SER A 118 3.18 -17.87 -2.33
C SER A 118 2.99 -17.19 -0.97
N PHE A 119 3.91 -16.31 -0.60
CA PHE A 119 3.74 -15.44 0.57
C PHE A 119 2.50 -14.54 0.42
N LEU A 120 2.34 -13.87 -0.72
CA LEU A 120 1.22 -12.98 -0.97
C LEU A 120 -0.12 -13.72 -0.98
N GLU A 121 -0.19 -14.94 -1.52
CA GLU A 121 -1.41 -15.75 -1.45
C GLU A 121 -1.87 -15.99 0.00
N SER A 122 -0.93 -16.16 0.95
CA SER A 122 -1.31 -16.24 2.37
C SER A 122 -1.78 -14.90 2.94
N VAL A 123 -1.22 -13.78 2.46
CA VAL A 123 -1.56 -12.42 2.90
C VAL A 123 -2.99 -12.03 2.47
N TRP A 124 -3.41 -12.40 1.26
CA TRP A 124 -4.74 -12.07 0.73
C TRP A 124 -5.88 -12.69 1.54
N GLU A 125 -5.62 -13.83 2.18
CA GLU A 125 -6.60 -14.57 2.96
C GLU A 125 -6.70 -14.12 4.43
N LEU A 126 -5.86 -13.18 4.88
CA LEU A 126 -5.87 -12.70 6.26
C LEU A 126 -7.07 -11.76 6.53
N PRO A 127 -8.02 -12.16 7.40
CA PRO A 127 -9.28 -11.42 7.57
C PRO A 127 -9.14 -10.12 8.38
N HIS A 128 -8.04 -9.97 9.11
CA HIS A 128 -7.80 -8.85 10.03
C HIS A 128 -7.06 -7.68 9.37
N LEU A 129 -6.63 -7.81 8.11
CA LEU A 129 -5.92 -6.73 7.43
C LEU A 129 -6.86 -5.58 7.09
N GLU A 130 -6.35 -4.36 7.25
CA GLU A 130 -7.06 -3.15 6.89
C GLU A 130 -6.74 -2.70 5.46
N SER A 131 -7.61 -1.87 4.86
CA SER A 131 -7.33 -1.25 3.56
C SER A 131 -5.98 -0.54 3.53
N LYS A 132 -5.56 0.08 4.65
CA LYS A 132 -4.30 0.81 4.70
C LYS A 132 -3.08 -0.10 4.51
N THR A 133 -3.16 -1.35 4.94
CA THR A 133 -2.11 -2.35 4.72
C THR A 133 -1.96 -2.61 3.22
N PHE A 134 -3.07 -2.84 2.52
CA PHE A 134 -3.06 -3.08 1.08
C PHE A 134 -2.60 -1.86 0.27
N GLU A 135 -2.99 -0.65 0.67
CA GLU A 135 -2.48 0.59 0.07
C GLU A 135 -0.95 0.72 0.23
N THR A 136 -0.41 0.28 1.37
CA THR A 136 1.04 0.25 1.62
C THR A 136 1.73 -0.81 0.76
N ILE A 137 1.17 -2.02 0.65
CA ILE A 137 1.67 -3.07 -0.27
C ILE A 137 1.71 -2.54 -1.71
N ALA A 138 0.64 -1.88 -2.16
CA ALA A 138 0.59 -1.31 -3.51
C ALA A 138 1.65 -0.23 -3.73
N SER A 139 1.89 0.62 -2.73
CA SER A 139 2.91 1.66 -2.80
C SER A 139 4.32 1.04 -2.91
N LEU A 140 4.63 0.09 -2.03
CA LEU A 140 5.91 -0.64 -2.01
C LEU A 140 6.13 -1.43 -3.31
N ALA A 141 5.08 -2.06 -3.85
CA ALA A 141 5.14 -2.78 -5.12
C ALA A 141 5.49 -1.87 -6.31
N MET A 142 5.10 -0.58 -6.25
CA MET A 142 5.34 0.38 -7.32
C MET A 142 6.68 1.13 -7.18
N GLU A 143 7.42 0.93 -6.10
CA GLU A 143 8.74 1.54 -5.91
C GLU A 143 9.74 1.06 -6.97
N MET A 144 10.62 1.95 -7.42
CA MET A 144 11.74 1.57 -8.28
C MET A 144 12.92 1.13 -7.41
N PRO A 145 13.64 0.04 -7.74
CA PRO A 145 13.59 -0.72 -9.00
C PRO A 145 12.62 -1.92 -9.01
N VAL A 146 11.87 -2.15 -7.94
CA VAL A 146 10.99 -3.33 -7.72
C VAL A 146 9.91 -3.46 -8.79
N HIS A 147 9.09 -2.41 -8.96
CA HIS A 147 8.05 -2.26 -9.98
C HIS A 147 7.26 -3.55 -10.33
N TYR A 148 6.31 -3.93 -9.47
CA TYR A 148 5.32 -5.00 -9.66
C TYR A 148 3.88 -4.46 -9.77
N PRO A 149 3.45 -3.93 -10.94
CA PRO A 149 2.14 -3.33 -11.08
C PRO A 149 0.96 -4.29 -10.91
N SER A 150 1.12 -5.58 -11.22
CA SER A 150 0.09 -6.60 -11.01
C SER A 150 -0.21 -6.83 -9.53
N ILE A 151 0.83 -6.87 -8.68
CA ILE A 151 0.70 -6.95 -7.22
C ILE A 151 0.03 -5.69 -6.68
N ALA A 152 0.46 -4.51 -7.15
CA ALA A 152 -0.14 -3.24 -6.77
C ALA A 152 -1.63 -3.17 -7.10
N LEU A 153 -2.01 -3.62 -8.30
CA LEU A 153 -3.39 -3.69 -8.75
C LEU A 153 -4.22 -4.62 -7.84
N LYS A 154 -3.75 -5.85 -7.56
CA LYS A 154 -4.44 -6.82 -6.69
C LYS A 154 -4.61 -6.27 -5.26
N ALA A 155 -3.59 -5.62 -4.72
CA ALA A 155 -3.65 -5.00 -3.40
C ALA A 155 -4.71 -3.87 -3.34
N LEU A 156 -4.71 -2.94 -4.30
CA LEU A 156 -5.71 -1.85 -4.33
C LEU A 156 -7.14 -2.36 -4.46
N LYS A 157 -7.39 -3.39 -5.28
CA LYS A 157 -8.71 -4.05 -5.36
C LYS A 157 -9.13 -4.59 -3.99
N SER A 158 -8.22 -5.27 -3.30
CA SER A 158 -8.47 -5.83 -1.97
C SER A 158 -8.77 -4.73 -0.93
N GLY A 159 -8.03 -3.62 -0.96
CA GLY A 159 -8.28 -2.45 -0.11
C GLY A 159 -9.65 -1.80 -0.36
N LEU A 160 -10.04 -1.63 -1.62
CA LEU A 160 -11.36 -1.07 -1.98
C LEU A 160 -12.53 -1.95 -1.54
N LEU A 161 -12.38 -3.28 -1.63
CA LEU A 161 -13.38 -4.21 -1.11
C LEU A 161 -13.59 -4.03 0.40
N LEU A 162 -12.52 -3.76 1.16
CA LEU A 162 -12.62 -3.47 2.58
C LEU A 162 -13.25 -2.12 2.88
N HIS A 163 -12.98 -1.08 2.09
CA HIS A 163 -13.67 0.21 2.25
C HIS A 163 -15.18 0.06 2.06
N LYS A 164 -15.63 -0.74 1.08
CA LYS A 164 -17.06 -0.97 0.82
C LYS A 164 -17.77 -1.80 1.89
N LYS A 165 -17.04 -2.64 2.65
CA LYS A 165 -17.62 -3.48 3.73
C LYS A 165 -17.89 -2.70 5.02
N LYS A 166 -17.34 -1.50 5.18
CA LYS A 166 -17.54 -0.69 6.39
C LYS A 166 -18.93 -0.06 6.40
N ASP A 167 -19.54 0.03 7.59
CA ASP A 167 -20.86 0.65 7.79
C ASP A 167 -20.93 2.10 7.29
N SER A 168 -19.81 2.81 7.35
CA SER A 168 -19.63 4.14 6.77
C SER A 168 -18.35 4.20 5.95
N ILE A 169 -18.47 4.61 4.68
CA ILE A 169 -17.33 4.77 3.77
C ILE A 169 -16.60 6.08 4.10
N ASP A 170 -15.30 5.98 4.42
CA ASP A 170 -14.41 7.14 4.47
C ASP A 170 -14.12 7.58 3.02
N VAL A 171 -14.89 8.56 2.55
CA VAL A 171 -14.90 9.03 1.16
C VAL A 171 -13.53 9.47 0.69
N LEU A 172 -12.74 10.12 1.56
CA LEU A 172 -11.43 10.63 1.21
C LEU A 172 -10.40 9.50 1.05
N LYS A 173 -10.48 8.46 1.87
CA LYS A 173 -9.60 7.29 1.71
C LYS A 173 -10.03 6.46 0.50
N TYR A 174 -11.33 6.28 0.32
CA TYR A 174 -11.89 5.58 -0.83
C TYR A 174 -11.48 6.26 -2.13
N SER A 175 -11.65 7.59 -2.25
CA SER A 175 -11.33 8.33 -3.48
C SER A 175 -9.85 8.22 -3.83
N LYS A 176 -8.95 8.33 -2.85
CA LYS A 176 -7.50 8.15 -3.06
C LYS A 176 -7.15 6.74 -3.54
N CYS A 177 -7.73 5.71 -2.90
CA CYS A 177 -7.48 4.33 -3.28
C CYS A 177 -8.03 4.03 -4.70
N MET A 178 -9.22 4.54 -5.02
CA MET A 178 -9.84 4.43 -6.34
C MET A 178 -9.03 5.15 -7.42
N HIS A 179 -8.55 6.36 -7.13
CA HIS A 179 -7.66 7.10 -8.02
C HIS A 179 -6.40 6.28 -8.36
N SER A 180 -5.72 5.74 -7.34
CA SER A 180 -4.55 4.89 -7.55
C SER A 180 -4.85 3.65 -8.39
N LEU A 181 -6.00 3.00 -8.16
CA LEU A 181 -6.42 1.83 -8.93
C LEU A 181 -6.64 2.20 -10.41
N ILE A 182 -7.45 3.22 -10.66
CA ILE A 182 -7.78 3.66 -12.03
C ILE A 182 -6.53 4.12 -12.77
N ASN A 183 -5.61 4.81 -12.10
CA ASN A 183 -4.38 5.29 -12.71
C ASN A 183 -3.47 4.12 -13.15
N LEU A 184 -3.50 2.99 -12.45
CA LEU A 184 -2.82 1.75 -12.86
C LEU A 184 -3.59 1.01 -13.97
N SER A 185 -4.92 0.97 -13.88
CA SER A 185 -5.78 0.25 -14.82
C SER A 185 -5.86 0.91 -16.20
N VAL A 186 -5.80 2.24 -16.25
CA VAL A 186 -5.95 3.03 -17.48
C VAL A 186 -4.72 3.93 -17.62
N PRO A 187 -3.65 3.47 -18.31
CA PRO A 187 -2.47 4.28 -18.50
C PRO A 187 -2.76 5.50 -19.38
N ASP A 188 -2.09 6.62 -19.09
CA ASP A 188 -2.27 7.88 -19.84
C ASP A 188 -1.75 7.84 -21.29
N ARG A 189 -0.97 6.80 -21.67
CA ARG A 189 -0.37 6.65 -23.01
C ARG A 189 -0.21 5.19 -23.45
N VAL A 190 -0.10 5.03 -24.77
CA VAL A 190 -0.02 3.82 -25.62
C VAL A 190 1.09 2.81 -25.25
N SER A 191 2.01 3.13 -24.33
CA SER A 191 3.18 2.29 -24.01
C SER A 191 3.05 1.48 -22.72
N GLY A 192 1.92 1.54 -22.02
CA GLY A 192 1.66 0.68 -20.87
C GLY A 192 1.17 -0.70 -21.31
N THR A 193 1.78 -1.77 -20.82
CA THR A 193 1.15 -3.10 -20.83
C THR A 193 -0.19 -2.99 -20.11
N GLU A 194 -1.29 -3.36 -20.75
CA GLU A 194 -2.61 -3.40 -20.11
C GLU A 194 -2.55 -4.36 -18.91
N LEU A 195 -2.67 -3.80 -17.70
CA LEU A 195 -2.65 -4.57 -16.45
C LEU A 195 -4.00 -5.24 -16.17
N CYS A 196 -5.07 -4.68 -16.73
CA CYS A 196 -6.40 -5.26 -16.68
C CYS A 196 -7.19 -4.93 -17.96
N PRO A 197 -8.18 -5.76 -18.33
CA PRO A 197 -9.09 -5.46 -19.42
C PRO A 197 -9.83 -4.13 -19.20
N LEU A 198 -10.11 -3.40 -20.27
CA LEU A 198 -10.87 -2.15 -20.21
C LEU A 198 -12.29 -2.35 -19.64
N GLU A 199 -12.90 -3.52 -19.84
CA GLU A 199 -14.18 -3.89 -19.24
C GLU A 199 -14.10 -3.97 -17.71
N GLU A 200 -12.97 -4.43 -17.18
CA GLU A 200 -12.75 -4.44 -15.74
C GLU A 200 -12.53 -3.01 -15.22
N ALA A 201 -11.73 -2.22 -15.94
CA ALA A 201 -11.49 -0.81 -15.62
C ALA A 201 -12.79 0.00 -15.60
N TRP A 202 -13.68 -0.25 -16.56
CA TRP A 202 -15.03 0.34 -16.63
C TRP A 202 -15.82 0.14 -15.33
N GLY A 203 -15.79 -1.09 -14.79
CA GLY A 203 -16.49 -1.41 -13.53
C GLY A 203 -16.02 -0.53 -12.36
N TYR A 204 -14.74 -0.14 -12.31
CA TYR A 204 -14.24 0.76 -11.27
C TYR A 204 -14.80 2.18 -11.40
N PHE A 205 -15.00 2.67 -12.62
CA PHE A 205 -15.64 3.96 -12.84
C PHE A 205 -17.13 3.91 -12.47
N GLU A 206 -17.85 2.83 -12.81
CA GLU A 206 -19.25 2.64 -12.39
C GLU A 206 -19.37 2.61 -10.86
N ASP A 207 -18.47 1.90 -10.19
CA ASP A 207 -18.38 1.89 -8.73
C ASP A 207 -18.18 3.30 -8.15
N ALA A 208 -17.30 4.09 -8.77
CA ALA A 208 -17.07 5.47 -8.36
C ALA A 208 -18.32 6.35 -8.55
N VAL A 209 -18.99 6.27 -9.71
CA VAL A 209 -20.25 6.99 -9.98
C VAL A 209 -21.32 6.61 -8.95
N SER A 210 -21.44 5.33 -8.63
CA SER A 210 -22.40 4.84 -7.64
C SER A 210 -22.15 5.49 -6.27
N ILE A 211 -20.91 5.54 -5.80
CA ILE A 211 -20.60 6.15 -4.50
C ILE A 211 -20.78 7.67 -4.51
N ILE A 212 -20.38 8.35 -5.60
CA ILE A 212 -20.58 9.80 -5.75
C ILE A 212 -22.07 10.14 -5.70
N SER A 213 -22.92 9.36 -6.37
CA SER A 213 -24.37 9.57 -6.39
C SER A 213 -25.02 9.50 -5.01
N HIS A 214 -24.47 8.68 -4.11
CA HIS A 214 -24.98 8.50 -2.75
C HIS A 214 -24.25 9.38 -1.71
N THR A 215 -23.24 10.15 -2.12
CA THR A 215 -22.37 10.88 -1.18
C THR A 215 -22.10 12.32 -1.61
N ALA A 216 -22.75 13.27 -0.93
CA ALA A 216 -22.61 14.70 -1.23
C ALA A 216 -21.21 15.29 -0.91
N SER A 217 -20.37 14.58 -0.15
CA SER A 217 -19.05 15.06 0.30
C SER A 217 -17.88 14.55 -0.55
N TYR A 218 -18.14 13.95 -1.71
CA TYR A 218 -17.07 13.47 -2.58
C TYR A 218 -16.25 14.64 -3.15
N PRO A 219 -14.90 14.58 -3.17
CA PRO A 219 -14.08 15.69 -3.64
C PRO A 219 -14.35 16.03 -5.12
N GLU A 220 -14.77 17.27 -5.39
CA GLU A 220 -15.15 17.69 -6.74
C GLU A 220 -13.99 17.60 -7.75
N LEU A 221 -12.76 17.83 -7.30
CA LEU A 221 -11.55 17.67 -8.13
C LEU A 221 -11.31 16.21 -8.53
N GLU A 222 -11.67 15.24 -7.68
CA GLU A 222 -11.57 13.82 -8.02
C GLU A 222 -12.66 13.42 -9.02
N ILE A 223 -13.88 13.97 -8.89
CA ILE A 223 -14.95 13.78 -9.88
C ILE A 223 -14.50 14.30 -11.25
N LEU A 224 -13.92 15.50 -11.28
CA LEU A 224 -13.39 16.10 -12.51
C LEU A 224 -12.27 15.24 -13.12
N TRP A 225 -11.36 14.72 -12.29
CA TRP A 225 -10.29 13.84 -12.76
C TRP A 225 -10.84 12.55 -13.38
N LEU A 226 -11.81 11.89 -12.72
CA LEU A 226 -12.48 10.69 -13.24
C LEU A 226 -13.17 10.96 -14.58
N MET A 227 -13.88 12.09 -14.67
CA MET A 227 -14.54 12.54 -15.91
C MET A 227 -13.53 12.69 -17.06
N ILE A 228 -12.43 13.41 -16.82
CA ILE A 228 -11.38 13.62 -17.83
C ILE A 228 -10.73 12.30 -18.23
N LYS A 229 -10.47 11.41 -17.26
CA LYS A 229 -9.90 10.09 -17.53
C LYS A 229 -10.81 9.25 -18.43
N CYS A 230 -12.10 9.15 -18.11
CA CYS A 230 -13.10 8.47 -18.96
C CYS A 230 -13.18 9.06 -20.37
N TRP A 231 -13.22 10.40 -20.46
CA TRP A 231 -13.29 11.09 -21.74
C TRP A 231 -12.08 10.77 -22.61
N ASN A 232 -10.87 10.87 -22.05
CA ASN A 232 -9.63 10.58 -22.76
C ASN A 232 -9.55 9.11 -23.22
N THR A 233 -10.02 8.17 -22.40
CA THR A 233 -10.15 6.76 -22.81
C THR A 233 -11.11 6.60 -23.99
N GLY A 234 -12.24 7.32 -23.98
CA GLY A 234 -13.19 7.33 -25.09
C GLY A 234 -12.59 7.87 -26.39
N ILE A 235 -11.85 8.99 -26.33
CA ILE A 235 -11.14 9.56 -27.49
C ILE A 235 -10.09 8.58 -28.02
N PHE A 236 -9.30 7.97 -27.13
CA PHE A 236 -8.31 6.97 -27.54
C PHE A 236 -8.96 5.79 -28.28
N LEU A 237 -10.08 5.28 -27.78
CA LEU A 237 -10.82 4.19 -28.42
C LEU A 237 -11.44 4.59 -29.75
N TYR A 238 -11.87 5.85 -29.88
CA TYR A 238 -12.35 6.41 -31.14
C TYR A 238 -11.24 6.43 -32.19
N ASP A 239 -10.05 6.90 -31.81
CA ASP A 239 -8.87 6.93 -32.68
C ASP A 239 -8.42 5.52 -33.11
N LYS A 240 -8.71 4.50 -32.28
CA LYS A 240 -8.50 3.07 -32.61
C LYS A 240 -9.60 2.46 -33.49
N GLY A 241 -10.63 3.23 -33.87
CA GLY A 241 -11.73 2.79 -34.73
C GLY A 241 -12.84 2.02 -34.00
N THR A 242 -12.85 2.01 -32.67
CA THR A 242 -13.84 1.29 -31.86
C THR A 242 -14.98 2.20 -31.41
N CYS A 243 -15.75 2.73 -32.36
CA CYS A 243 -16.77 3.76 -32.11
C CYS A 243 -17.81 3.38 -31.03
N VAL A 244 -18.20 2.10 -30.93
CA VAL A 244 -19.15 1.63 -29.91
C VAL A 244 -18.56 1.75 -28.50
N ALA A 245 -17.30 1.33 -28.32
CA ALA A 245 -16.60 1.42 -27.04
C ALA A 245 -16.31 2.89 -26.70
N ALA A 246 -15.86 3.68 -27.67
CA ALA A 246 -15.65 5.12 -27.52
C ALA A 246 -16.92 5.83 -27.01
N LYS A 247 -18.07 5.58 -27.65
CA LYS A 247 -19.35 6.16 -27.23
C LYS A 247 -19.73 5.77 -25.80
N LYS A 248 -19.47 4.53 -25.39
CA LYS A 248 -19.69 4.09 -24.01
C LYS A 248 -18.84 4.91 -23.03
N TRP A 249 -17.53 5.00 -23.26
CA TRP A 249 -16.60 5.75 -22.40
C TRP A 249 -16.88 7.25 -22.33
N CYS A 250 -17.18 7.89 -23.45
CA CYS A 250 -17.63 9.29 -23.45
C CYS A 250 -18.97 9.46 -22.75
N GLY A 251 -19.90 8.51 -22.88
CA GLY A 251 -21.17 8.51 -22.16
C GLY A 251 -20.98 8.42 -20.64
N LEU A 252 -20.08 7.57 -20.17
CA LEU A 252 -19.75 7.47 -18.74
C LEU A 252 -19.13 8.76 -18.20
N ALA A 253 -18.29 9.44 -18.98
CA ALA A 253 -17.77 10.76 -18.61
C ALA A 253 -18.90 11.76 -18.33
N LEU A 254 -19.98 11.74 -19.13
CA LEU A 254 -21.13 12.62 -18.92
C LEU A 254 -21.88 12.34 -17.61
N HIS A 255 -21.86 11.11 -17.09
CA HIS A 255 -22.46 10.84 -15.77
C HIS A 255 -21.72 11.57 -14.65
N PHE A 256 -20.39 11.72 -14.72
CA PHE A 256 -19.63 12.50 -13.74
C PHE A 256 -19.93 14.00 -13.81
N LEU A 257 -20.28 14.53 -14.99
CA LEU A 257 -20.59 15.95 -15.20
C LEU A 257 -21.77 16.42 -14.33
N ASP A 258 -22.78 15.55 -14.14
CA ASP A 258 -23.96 15.89 -13.33
C ASP A 258 -23.66 16.00 -11.84
N HIS A 259 -22.49 15.52 -11.40
CA HIS A 259 -22.03 15.60 -10.02
C HIS A 259 -21.05 16.75 -9.75
N LEU A 260 -20.63 17.48 -10.79
CA LEU A 260 -19.82 18.70 -10.63
C LEU A 260 -20.76 19.83 -10.17
N GLY A 261 -20.67 20.21 -8.90
CA GLY A 261 -21.54 21.20 -8.27
C GLY A 261 -21.11 22.65 -8.54
N SER A 262 -19.95 23.05 -8.03
CA SER A 262 -19.44 24.43 -8.12
C SER A 262 -18.68 24.68 -9.42
N LEU A 263 -17.94 23.69 -9.91
CA LEU A 263 -17.16 23.74 -11.13
C LEU A 263 -18.05 23.79 -12.37
N LYS A 264 -19.18 23.07 -12.38
CA LYS A 264 -20.17 23.19 -13.47
C LYS A 264 -20.79 24.58 -13.50
N ARG A 265 -21.25 25.06 -12.34
CA ARG A 265 -21.86 26.39 -12.21
C ARG A 265 -20.93 27.51 -12.64
N SER A 266 -19.64 27.46 -12.26
CA SER A 266 -18.68 28.50 -12.64
C SER A 266 -18.45 28.53 -14.16
N TYR A 267 -18.41 27.38 -14.82
CA TYR A 267 -18.32 27.29 -16.27
C TYR A 267 -19.59 27.79 -16.97
N GLU A 268 -20.77 27.37 -16.52
CA GLU A 268 -22.06 27.81 -17.07
C GLU A 268 -22.27 29.32 -16.95
N THR A 269 -21.73 29.97 -15.92
CA THR A 269 -21.80 31.43 -15.77
C THR A 269 -20.80 32.21 -16.65
N GLN A 270 -19.83 31.53 -17.28
CA GLN A 270 -18.86 32.14 -18.19
C GLN A 270 -19.28 32.10 -19.67
N VAL A 271 -20.35 31.35 -20.00
CA VAL A 271 -20.94 31.20 -21.34
C VAL A 271 -22.13 32.14 -21.50
#